data_AF-A0A9Q0MX04-F1
#
_entry.id   AF-A0A9Q0MX04-F1
#
_cell.length_a   1.000
_cell.length_b   1.000
_cell.length_c   1.000
_cell.angle_alpha   90.00
_cell.angle_beta   90.00
_cell.angle_gamma   90.00
#
_symmetry.space_group_name_H-M   'P 1'
#
loop_
_entity.id
_entity.type
_entity.pdbx_description
1 polymer ?
#
loop_
_entity_poly.entity_id
_entity_poly.type
_entity_poly.pdbx_seq_one_letter_code
_entity_poly.pdbx_strand_id
1 'polypeptide(L)'
;MDAIGSWSKLLGLRMNVANTKFQKRYKLDGLIFHSAITIPKLPPNKTFIEHIDSDDYPYFDNMSKSNYRVFQILMEWLNFSMVIRRSRNWGSLTSDGSWNGVVGLLNRTEIDISVSGL
;
A
#
# COMPACT_ATOMS: atom_id res chain seq x y z
N MET A 1 24.43 9.12 13.58
CA MET A 1 23.45 8.01 13.63
C MET A 1 23.90 7.08 14.73
N ASP A 2 23.06 6.85 15.73
CA ASP A 2 23.39 5.95 16.83
C ASP A 2 23.31 4.48 16.36
N ALA A 3 24.18 3.62 16.90
CA ALA A 3 24.20 2.21 16.57
C ALA A 3 22.92 1.51 17.08
N ILE A 4 22.11 0.99 16.16
CA ILE A 4 20.83 0.31 16.46
C ILE A 4 21.01 -1.10 17.08
N GLY A 5 22.24 -1.58 17.17
CA GLY A 5 22.58 -2.88 17.73
C GLY A 5 24.07 -3.19 17.65
N SER A 6 24.42 -4.38 18.12
CA SER A 6 25.75 -4.98 18.00
C SER A 6 25.60 -6.41 17.47
N TRP A 7 26.59 -6.90 16.72
CA TRP A 7 26.60 -8.28 16.21
C TRP A 7 27.86 -9.00 16.65
N SER A 8 27.74 -10.28 17.00
CA SER A 8 28.89 -11.18 17.18
C SER A 8 28.59 -12.60 16.70
N LYS A 9 29.63 -13.35 16.33
CA LYS A 9 29.48 -14.78 15.95
C LYS A 9 28.85 -15.64 17.06
N LEU A 10 29.07 -15.28 18.33
CA LEU A 10 28.60 -16.04 19.47
C LEU A 10 27.15 -15.69 19.85
N LEU A 11 26.78 -14.41 19.75
CA LEU A 11 25.51 -13.88 20.27
C LEU A 11 24.50 -13.51 19.18
N GLY A 12 24.91 -13.51 17.92
CA GLY A 12 24.11 -13.01 16.80
C GLY A 12 23.90 -11.50 16.87
N LEU A 13 22.85 -11.02 16.18
CA LEU A 13 22.42 -9.63 16.22
C LEU A 13 21.70 -9.34 17.55
N ARG A 14 22.24 -8.40 18.33
CA ARG A 14 21.59 -7.82 19.50
C ARG A 14 21.19 -6.40 19.19
N MET A 15 19.89 -6.14 19.15
CA MET A 15 19.37 -4.79 18.97
C MET A 15 19.50 -4.01 20.27
N ASN A 16 19.86 -2.72 20.18
CA ASN A 16 19.95 -1.81 21.32
C ASN A 16 18.58 -1.16 21.66
N VAL A 17 17.46 -1.79 21.27
CA VAL A 17 16.13 -1.24 21.56
C VAL A 17 15.78 -1.55 23.01
N ALA A 18 15.49 -0.51 23.80
CA ALA A 18 14.93 -0.70 25.13
C ALA A 18 13.60 -1.46 25.01
N ASN A 19 13.57 -2.71 25.49
CA ASN A 19 12.35 -3.51 25.62
C ASN A 19 11.43 -2.86 26.65
N THR A 20 10.67 -1.84 26.25
CA THR A 20 9.54 -1.36 27.02
C THR A 20 8.38 -2.34 26.82
N LYS A 21 7.72 -2.75 27.91
CA LYS A 21 6.51 -3.60 27.89
C LYS A 21 5.44 -3.10 26.90
N PHE A 22 5.49 -1.81 26.56
CA PHE A 22 4.68 -1.16 25.55
C PHE A 22 5.55 -0.81 24.33
N GLN A 23 5.16 -1.26 23.14
CA GLN A 23 5.76 -0.78 21.89
C GLN A 23 5.33 0.67 21.64
N LYS A 24 6.28 1.55 21.35
CA LYS A 24 5.96 2.90 20.85
C LYS A 24 5.36 2.76 19.44
N ARG A 25 4.33 3.55 19.14
CA ARG A 25 3.75 3.60 17.79
C ARG A 25 4.85 3.89 16.77
N TYR A 26 4.95 3.07 15.72
CA TYR A 26 5.82 3.35 14.60
C TYR A 26 5.30 4.60 13.86
N LYS A 27 6.13 5.63 13.80
CA LYS A 27 5.93 6.75 12.88
C LYS A 27 6.67 6.40 11.60
N LEU A 28 5.92 6.25 10.51
CA LEU A 28 6.43 5.97 9.16
C LEU A 28 6.73 7.28 8.41
N ASP A 29 7.19 8.29 9.16
CA ASP A 29 7.47 9.63 8.63
C ASP A 29 8.54 9.57 7.53
N GLY A 30 8.30 10.33 6.46
CA GLY A 30 9.15 10.33 5.27
C GLY A 30 9.03 9.12 4.35
N LEU A 31 8.22 8.11 4.68
CA LEU A 31 7.94 6.99 3.76
C LEU A 31 6.87 7.37 2.73
N ILE A 32 7.18 7.10 1.46
CA ILE A 32 6.28 7.26 0.32
C ILE A 32 6.05 5.86 -0.25
N PHE A 33 4.84 5.33 -0.13
CA PHE A 33 4.48 4.07 -0.78
C PHE A 33 3.99 4.32 -2.19
N HIS A 34 4.62 3.70 -3.16
CA HIS A 34 4.07 3.57 -4.50
C HIS A 34 2.95 2.54 -4.47
N SER A 35 1.74 2.91 -4.86
CA SER A 35 0.57 2.06 -4.67
C SER A 35 -0.28 1.98 -5.93
N ALA A 36 -1.07 0.91 -6.04
CA ALA A 36 -2.08 0.81 -7.08
C ALA A 36 -3.45 0.44 -6.53
N ILE A 37 -4.48 0.94 -7.21
CA ILE A 37 -5.88 0.61 -6.97
C ILE A 37 -6.51 0.05 -8.24
N THR A 38 -7.30 -1.01 -8.08
CA THR A 38 -8.01 -1.64 -9.18
C THR A 38 -9.35 -0.98 -9.34
N ILE A 39 -9.57 -0.37 -10.50
CA ILE A 39 -10.86 0.16 -10.88
C ILE A 39 -11.05 -0.28 -12.33
N PRO A 40 -11.91 -1.26 -12.62
CA PRO A 40 -12.04 -1.77 -13.98
C PRO A 40 -12.54 -0.70 -14.95
N LYS A 41 -13.57 0.04 -14.55
CA LYS A 41 -14.25 1.02 -15.40
C LYS A 41 -14.44 2.33 -14.65
N LEU A 42 -14.04 3.45 -15.25
CA LEU A 42 -14.38 4.78 -14.71
C LEU A 42 -15.79 5.18 -15.17
N PRO A 43 -16.54 5.88 -14.33
CA PRO A 43 -17.64 6.71 -14.79
C PRO A 43 -17.16 7.70 -15.87
N PRO A 44 -18.02 8.07 -16.83
CA PRO A 44 -17.70 9.10 -17.81
C PRO A 44 -17.30 10.41 -17.13
N ASN A 45 -16.35 11.14 -17.71
CA ASN A 45 -15.91 12.47 -17.28
C ASN A 45 -15.41 12.56 -15.82
N LYS A 46 -14.98 11.44 -15.22
CA LYS A 46 -14.32 11.42 -13.91
C LYS A 46 -12.93 10.83 -14.02
N THR A 47 -11.98 11.45 -13.32
CA THR A 47 -10.71 10.81 -12.98
C THR A 47 -10.93 9.69 -11.98
N PHE A 48 -9.95 8.81 -11.83
CA PHE A 48 -10.05 7.71 -10.87
C PHE A 48 -10.02 8.20 -9.41
N ILE A 49 -9.31 9.29 -9.13
CA ILE A 49 -9.28 9.93 -7.81
C ILE A 49 -10.65 10.50 -7.46
N GLU A 50 -11.25 11.28 -8.35
CA GLU A 50 -12.61 11.80 -8.14
C GLU A 50 -13.64 10.70 -7.96
N HIS A 51 -13.50 9.56 -8.65
CA HIS A 51 -14.40 8.42 -8.47
C HIS A 51 -14.27 7.80 -7.08
N ILE A 52 -13.05 7.56 -6.58
CA ILE A 52 -12.82 6.92 -5.28
C ILE A 52 -13.09 7.84 -4.09
N ASP A 53 -12.88 9.14 -4.24
CA ASP A 53 -13.18 10.14 -3.20
C ASP A 53 -14.66 10.53 -3.15
N SER A 54 -15.46 10.19 -4.18
CA SER A 54 -16.90 10.53 -4.24
C SER A 54 -17.81 9.43 -3.69
N ASP A 55 -18.92 9.85 -3.09
CA ASP A 55 -20.05 8.98 -2.68
C ASP A 55 -20.95 8.56 -3.86
N ASP A 56 -20.64 9.02 -5.08
CA ASP A 56 -21.36 8.62 -6.29
C ASP A 56 -21.14 7.14 -6.60
N TYR A 57 -22.14 6.50 -7.21
CA TYR A 57 -22.11 5.07 -7.54
C TYR A 57 -21.70 4.19 -6.36
N PRO A 58 -22.42 4.22 -5.22
CA PRO A 58 -21.99 3.61 -3.96
C PRO A 58 -21.80 2.08 -4.04
N TYR A 59 -22.46 1.43 -4.99
CA TYR A 59 -22.35 -0.02 -5.22
C TYR A 59 -21.25 -0.41 -6.22
N PHE A 60 -20.53 0.55 -6.80
CA PHE A 60 -19.42 0.30 -7.73
C PHE A 60 -18.09 0.46 -7.04
N ASP A 61 -17.18 -0.49 -7.27
CA ASP A 61 -15.81 -0.51 -6.74
C ASP A 61 -15.76 -0.32 -5.20
N ASN A 62 -16.82 -0.76 -4.51
CA ASN A 62 -17.02 -0.55 -3.07
C ASN A 62 -15.86 -1.08 -2.23
N MET A 63 -15.30 -2.24 -2.60
CA MET A 63 -14.12 -2.83 -1.96
C MET A 63 -12.91 -1.88 -2.06
N SER A 64 -12.67 -1.34 -3.25
CA SER A 64 -11.55 -0.43 -3.51
C SER A 64 -11.76 0.94 -2.87
N LYS A 65 -12.97 1.49 -2.88
CA LYS A 65 -13.32 2.73 -2.18
C LYS A 65 -13.15 2.58 -0.67
N SER A 66 -13.68 1.50 -0.09
CA SER A 66 -13.57 1.21 1.34
C SER A 66 -12.12 1.07 1.78
N ASN A 67 -11.32 0.26 1.06
CA ASN A 67 -9.92 0.10 1.39
C ASN A 67 -9.12 1.39 1.21
N TYR A 68 -9.38 2.16 0.16
CA TYR A 68 -8.75 3.47 -0.01
C TYR A 68 -9.01 4.38 1.18
N ARG A 69 -10.24 4.38 1.72
CA ARG A 69 -10.57 5.14 2.92
C ARG A 69 -9.83 4.65 4.17
N VAL A 70 -9.68 3.34 4.32
CA VAL A 70 -8.85 2.74 5.39
C VAL A 70 -7.40 3.21 5.25
N PHE A 71 -6.83 3.20 4.04
CA PHE A 71 -5.47 3.66 3.82
C PHE A 71 -5.29 5.17 4.08
N GLN A 72 -6.28 6.01 3.79
CA GLN A 72 -6.26 7.43 4.17
C GLN A 72 -6.15 7.59 5.70
N ILE A 73 -6.93 6.82 6.47
CA ILE A 73 -6.85 6.81 7.94
C ILE A 73 -5.46 6.33 8.40
N LEU A 74 -4.92 5.28 7.77
CA LEU A 74 -3.59 4.77 8.10
C LEU A 74 -2.47 5.77 7.78
N MET A 75 -2.57 6.49 6.66
CA MET A 75 -1.63 7.56 6.30
C MET A 75 -1.56 8.61 7.40
N GLU A 76 -2.71 9.07 7.90
CA GLU A 76 -2.78 10.03 9.01
C GLU A 76 -2.25 9.43 10.32
N TRP A 77 -2.62 8.18 10.60
CA TRP A 77 -2.32 7.53 11.88
C TRP A 77 -0.85 7.16 12.05
N LEU A 78 -0.21 6.73 10.96
CA LEU A 78 1.18 6.28 10.90
C LEU A 78 2.11 7.33 10.29
N ASN A 79 1.59 8.43 9.75
CA ASN A 79 2.33 9.53 9.16
C ASN A 79 3.18 9.13 7.94
N PHE A 80 2.62 8.36 7.02
CA PHE A 80 3.24 8.08 5.71
C PHE A 80 2.42 8.71 4.57
N SER A 81 2.99 8.74 3.37
CA SER A 81 2.32 9.20 2.16
C SER A 81 2.23 8.11 1.10
N MET A 82 1.32 8.27 0.13
CA MET A 82 1.17 7.34 -0.98
C MET A 82 1.15 8.06 -2.32
N VAL A 83 1.78 7.46 -3.33
CA VAL A 83 1.59 7.80 -4.74
C VAL A 83 0.77 6.70 -5.38
N ILE A 84 -0.50 6.98 -5.65
CA ILE A 84 -1.45 5.97 -6.11
C ILE A 84 -1.66 6.06 -7.63
N ARG A 85 -1.68 4.91 -8.30
CA ARG A 85 -2.05 4.78 -9.72
C ARG A 85 -3.18 3.79 -9.93
N ARG A 86 -3.93 3.97 -11.02
CA ARG A 86 -5.03 3.07 -11.38
C ARG A 86 -4.53 1.87 -12.20
N SER A 87 -4.98 0.67 -11.82
CA SER A 87 -4.98 -0.52 -12.66
C SER A 87 -6.41 -0.86 -13.12
N ARG A 88 -6.56 -1.43 -14.31
CA ARG A 88 -7.86 -1.88 -14.85
C ARG A 88 -8.24 -3.30 -14.42
N ASN A 89 -7.30 -4.06 -13.87
CA ASN A 89 -7.51 -5.43 -13.43
C ASN A 89 -6.64 -5.75 -12.21
N TRP A 90 -7.09 -6.74 -11.43
CA TRP A 90 -6.42 -7.21 -10.22
C TRP A 90 -5.13 -7.92 -10.58
N GLY A 91 -5.22 -8.85 -11.53
CA GLY A 91 -4.09 -9.57 -12.05
C GLY A 91 -4.52 -10.95 -12.53
N SER A 92 -3.92 -11.39 -13.61
CA SER A 92 -4.09 -12.71 -14.19
C SER A 92 -2.77 -13.13 -14.80
N LEU A 93 -2.49 -14.43 -14.77
CA LEU A 93 -1.35 -15.01 -15.44
C LEU A 93 -1.59 -14.93 -16.95
N THR A 94 -0.67 -14.30 -17.67
CA THR A 94 -0.70 -14.22 -19.13
C THR A 94 -0.09 -15.47 -19.74
N SER A 95 -0.32 -15.69 -21.04
CA SER A 95 0.17 -16.87 -21.76
C SER A 95 1.70 -16.99 -21.80
N ASP A 96 2.41 -15.89 -21.59
CA ASP A 96 3.87 -15.84 -21.47
C ASP A 96 4.40 -16.13 -20.05
N GLY A 97 3.51 -16.46 -19.11
CA GLY A 97 3.86 -16.77 -17.72
C GLY A 97 4.08 -15.54 -16.84
N SER A 98 3.89 -14.32 -17.35
CA SER A 98 3.96 -13.10 -16.55
C SER A 98 2.62 -12.75 -15.89
N TRP A 99 2.64 -11.86 -14.89
CA TRP A 99 1.41 -11.34 -14.27
C TRP A 99 1.08 -9.96 -14.82
N ASN A 100 -0.20 -9.74 -15.14
CA ASN A 100 -0.74 -8.42 -15.43
C ASN A 100 -1.39 -7.77 -14.19
N GLY A 101 -1.94 -6.57 -14.37
CA GLY A 101 -2.68 -5.88 -13.32
C GLY A 101 -1.86 -5.55 -12.09
N VAL A 102 -2.55 -5.30 -10.97
CA VAL A 102 -1.92 -4.97 -9.69
C VAL A 102 -0.94 -6.05 -9.23
N VAL A 103 -1.26 -7.33 -9.41
CA VAL A 103 -0.33 -8.45 -9.13
C VAL A 103 0.93 -8.32 -9.98
N GLY A 104 0.80 -8.00 -11.27
CA GLY A 104 1.93 -7.74 -12.15
C GLY A 104 2.80 -6.57 -11.70
N LEU A 105 2.17 -5.47 -11.26
CA LEU A 105 2.88 -4.30 -10.74
C LEU A 105 3.67 -4.64 -9.46
N LEU A 106 3.09 -5.45 -8.56
CA LEU A 106 3.79 -5.97 -7.38
C LEU A 106 4.95 -6.89 -7.76
N ASN A 107 4.71 -7.83 -8.68
CA ASN A 107 5.71 -8.80 -9.12
C ASN A 107 6.94 -8.14 -9.78
N ARG A 108 6.73 -6.99 -10.44
CA ARG A 108 7.81 -6.19 -11.05
C ARG A 108 8.32 -5.06 -10.15
N THR A 109 7.94 -5.07 -8.86
CA THR A 109 8.35 -4.06 -7.86
C THR A 109 8.11 -2.61 -8.30
N GLU A 110 7.07 -2.38 -9.12
CA GLU A 110 6.70 -1.03 -9.56
C GLU A 110 5.74 -0.33 -8.58
N ILE A 111 5.18 -1.09 -7.64
CA ILE A 111 4.43 -0.62 -6.48
C ILE A 111 4.84 -1.46 -5.27
N ASP A 112 4.72 -0.86 -4.09
CA ASP A 112 4.99 -1.48 -2.80
C ASP A 112 3.74 -2.17 -2.24
N ILE A 113 2.56 -1.60 -2.51
CA ILE A 113 1.28 -2.04 -1.92
C ILE A 113 0.09 -1.93 -2.88
N SER A 114 -0.91 -2.77 -2.66
CA SER A 114 -2.23 -2.70 -3.29
C SER A 114 -3.25 -2.06 -2.35
N VAL A 115 -4.09 -1.19 -2.89
CA VAL A 115 -5.14 -0.44 -2.15
C VAL A 115 -6.55 -0.93 -2.53
N SER A 116 -6.67 -1.93 -3.41
CA SER A 116 -7.96 -2.32 -4.02
C SER A 116 -8.94 -3.08 -3.13
N GLY A 117 -8.50 -3.62 -2.00
CA GLY A 117 -9.26 -4.64 -1.26
C GLY A 117 -9.09 -6.03 -1.88
N LEU A 118 -8.90 -7.04 -1.03
CA LEU A 118 -9.02 -8.46 -1.37
C LEU A 118 -10.42 -8.93 -0.99
#